data_AF-A0A8T4V2X0-F1
#
_entry.id   AF-A0A8T4V2X0-F1
#
_cell.length_a   1.000
_cell.length_b   1.000
_cell.length_c   1.000
_cell.angle_alpha   90.00
_cell.angle_beta   90.00
_cell.angle_gamma   90.00
#
_symmetry.space_group_name_H-M   'P 1'
#
loop_
_entity.id
_entity.type
_entity.pdbx_description
1 polymer ?
#
loop_
_entity_poly.entity_id
_entity_poly.type
_entity_poly.pdbx_seq_one_letter_code
_entity_poly.pdbx_strand_id
1 'polypeptide(L)'
;MKFKLASHLLKILILVSLVVIIVGKAFFTNSPNMFLLIYGITVTSVIFLTFSISLRYKDPSIKIREKDLTRGIEKPLISCILAVKNDEKIIARCIDSLINSDYENKEIIVVNDASTDKTKEILKNYNNLHGITIINLNKNIGKKRAISEGLRIAKGEIFVFTDSDCVVASDAISRIIEIFMIDKKVGAVSGLGQLVVFLGR
;
A
#
# COMPACT_ATOMS: atom_id res chain seq x y z
N MET A 1 29.02 2.38 -6.88
CA MET A 1 29.15 1.75 -8.21
C MET A 1 29.10 0.21 -8.18
N LYS A 2 29.86 -0.46 -7.29
CA LYS A 2 29.92 -1.95 -7.20
C LYS A 2 28.56 -2.66 -6.97
N PHE A 3 27.66 -2.06 -6.19
CA PHE A 3 26.34 -2.65 -5.87
C PHE A 3 25.37 -2.71 -7.06
N LYS A 4 25.43 -1.73 -7.97
CA LYS A 4 24.60 -1.73 -9.20
C LYS A 4 25.06 -2.81 -10.20
N LEU A 5 26.37 -3.02 -10.30
CA LEU A 5 26.92 -4.04 -11.20
C LEU A 5 26.60 -5.46 -10.71
N ALA A 6 26.74 -5.72 -9.41
CA ALA A 6 26.41 -7.00 -8.80
C ALA A 6 24.92 -7.37 -8.94
N SER A 7 24.01 -6.40 -8.73
CA SER A 7 22.58 -6.65 -8.92
C SER A 7 22.19 -6.88 -10.38
N HIS A 8 22.89 -6.25 -11.33
CA HIS A 8 22.64 -6.49 -12.75
C HIS A 8 23.09 -7.88 -13.21
N LEU A 9 24.24 -8.36 -12.71
CA LEU A 9 24.75 -9.70 -12.97
C LEU A 9 23.84 -10.78 -12.39
N LEU A 10 23.37 -10.61 -11.15
CA LEU A 10 22.43 -11.53 -10.51
C LEU A 10 21.12 -11.66 -11.31
N LYS A 11 20.60 -10.52 -11.80
CA LYS A 11 19.41 -10.48 -12.66
C LYS A 11 19.59 -11.26 -13.96
N ILE A 12 20.75 -11.12 -14.61
CA ILE A 12 21.08 -11.85 -15.85
C ILE A 12 21.18 -13.35 -15.56
N LEU A 13 21.83 -13.74 -14.46
CA LEU A 13 21.96 -15.15 -14.07
C LEU A 13 20.61 -15.83 -13.86
N ILE A 14 19.66 -15.16 -13.19
CA ILE A 14 18.28 -15.67 -12.99
C ILE A 14 17.53 -15.77 -14.32
N LEU A 15 17.70 -14.80 -15.23
CA LEU A 15 17.06 -14.84 -16.54
C LEU A 15 17.58 -16.03 -17.36
N VAL A 16 18.89 -16.26 -17.36
CA VAL A 16 19.53 -17.39 -18.04
C VAL A 16 19.05 -18.72 -17.45
N SER A 17 18.96 -18.84 -16.12
CA SER A 17 18.48 -20.09 -15.49
C SER A 17 17.01 -20.38 -15.84
N LEU A 18 16.16 -19.37 -15.92
CA LEU A 18 14.76 -19.53 -16.37
C LEU A 18 14.69 -20.00 -17.83
N VAL A 19 15.52 -19.45 -18.74
CA VAL A 19 15.59 -19.92 -20.13
C VAL A 19 16.03 -21.37 -20.20
N VAL A 20 17.06 -21.75 -19.43
CA VAL A 20 17.55 -23.14 -19.37
C VAL A 20 16.46 -24.08 -18.87
N ILE A 21 15.64 -23.69 -17.88
CA ILE A 21 14.50 -24.49 -17.40
C ILE A 21 13.43 -24.64 -18.48
N ILE A 22 13.09 -23.57 -19.22
CA ILE A 22 12.11 -23.62 -20.32
C ILE A 22 12.59 -24.55 -21.44
N VAL A 23 13.83 -24.39 -21.88
CA VAL A 23 14.45 -25.23 -22.92
C VAL A 23 14.56 -26.67 -22.42
N GLY A 24 14.98 -26.87 -21.17
CA GLY A 24 15.04 -28.19 -20.53
C GLY A 24 13.68 -28.90 -20.57
N LYS A 25 12.60 -28.19 -20.22
CA LYS A 25 11.24 -28.73 -20.32
C LYS A 25 10.77 -28.97 -21.76
N ALA A 26 11.18 -28.16 -22.71
CA ALA A 26 10.81 -28.34 -24.11
C ALA A 26 11.49 -29.57 -24.74
N PHE A 27 12.75 -29.85 -24.37
CA PHE A 27 13.57 -30.88 -25.02
C PHE A 27 13.68 -32.21 -24.26
N PHE A 28 13.67 -32.19 -22.93
CA PHE A 28 14.00 -33.39 -22.13
C PHE A 28 12.80 -34.05 -21.44
N THR A 29 11.60 -33.46 -21.53
CA THR A 29 10.43 -34.05 -20.87
C THR A 29 9.76 -35.09 -21.75
N ASN A 30 10.10 -36.37 -21.55
CA ASN A 30 9.33 -37.51 -22.05
C ASN A 30 8.04 -37.74 -21.23
N SER A 31 7.30 -36.67 -20.96
CA SER A 31 6.05 -36.73 -20.21
C SER A 31 4.97 -37.36 -21.09
N PRO A 32 4.34 -38.48 -20.71
CA PRO A 32 3.19 -39.02 -21.43
C PRO A 32 1.96 -38.11 -21.32
N ASN A 33 1.96 -37.17 -20.38
CA ASN A 33 0.85 -36.27 -20.12
C ASN A 33 1.11 -34.88 -20.74
N MET A 34 0.55 -34.66 -21.93
CA MET A 34 0.66 -33.42 -22.71
C MET A 34 0.19 -32.20 -21.92
N PHE A 35 -0.87 -32.34 -21.11
CA PHE A 35 -1.43 -31.23 -20.32
C PHE A 35 -0.44 -30.70 -19.29
N LEU A 36 0.28 -31.59 -18.61
CA LEU A 36 1.25 -31.21 -17.58
C LEU A 36 2.47 -30.49 -18.19
N LEU A 37 2.86 -30.88 -19.40
CA LEU A 37 3.92 -30.22 -20.17
C LEU A 37 3.50 -28.80 -20.58
N ILE A 38 2.30 -28.63 -21.15
CA ILE A 38 1.76 -27.32 -21.55
C ILE A 38 1.62 -26.39 -20.35
N TYR A 39 1.08 -26.90 -19.22
CA TYR A 39 0.99 -26.13 -17.98
C TYR A 39 2.37 -25.68 -17.48
N GLY A 40 3.34 -26.61 -17.48
CA GLY A 40 4.71 -26.33 -17.05
C GLY A 40 5.41 -25.27 -17.89
N ILE A 41 5.23 -25.29 -19.21
CA ILE A 41 5.76 -24.26 -20.12
C ILE A 41 5.06 -22.93 -19.86
N THR A 42 3.72 -22.92 -19.78
CA THR A 42 2.92 -21.71 -19.57
C THR A 42 3.32 -20.98 -18.28
N VAL A 43 3.39 -21.70 -17.15
CA VAL A 43 3.79 -21.12 -15.86
C VAL A 43 5.20 -20.53 -15.93
N THR A 44 6.15 -21.26 -16.54
CA THR A 44 7.54 -20.80 -16.62
C THR A 44 7.66 -19.57 -17.52
N SER A 45 6.89 -19.51 -18.62
CA SER A 45 6.81 -18.33 -19.50
C SER A 45 6.22 -17.11 -18.80
N VAL A 46 5.18 -17.29 -17.97
CA VAL A 46 4.61 -16.20 -17.16
C VAL A 46 5.63 -15.68 -16.13
N ILE A 47 6.35 -16.57 -15.45
CA ILE A 47 7.42 -16.19 -14.51
C ILE A 47 8.54 -15.45 -15.24
N PHE A 48 8.94 -15.91 -16.42
CA PHE A 48 9.97 -15.26 -17.23
C PHE A 48 9.54 -13.85 -17.68
N LEU A 49 8.29 -13.70 -18.14
CA LEU A 49 7.75 -12.41 -18.57
C LEU A 49 7.66 -11.42 -17.40
N THR A 50 7.11 -11.87 -16.26
CA THR A 50 7.00 -11.03 -15.05
C THR A 50 8.38 -10.64 -14.52
N PHE A 51 9.34 -11.56 -14.49
CA PHE A 51 10.72 -11.26 -14.13
C PHE A 51 11.36 -10.26 -15.10
N SER A 52 11.18 -10.43 -16.41
CA SER A 52 11.69 -9.52 -17.45
C SER A 52 11.14 -8.10 -17.29
N ILE A 53 9.86 -7.95 -16.98
CA ILE A 53 9.24 -6.66 -16.66
C ILE A 53 9.86 -6.07 -15.38
N SER A 54 10.10 -6.89 -14.35
CA SER A 54 10.72 -6.45 -13.10
C SER A 54 12.15 -5.91 -13.29
N LEU A 55 12.87 -6.32 -14.34
CA LEU A 55 14.20 -5.78 -14.65
C LEU A 55 14.16 -4.29 -15.00
N ARG A 56 13.05 -3.82 -15.59
CA ARG A 56 12.83 -2.41 -15.93
C ARG A 56 12.29 -1.59 -14.77
N TYR A 57 11.92 -2.23 -13.65
CA TYR A 57 11.44 -1.54 -12.47
C TYR A 57 12.56 -0.66 -11.89
N LYS A 58 12.33 0.66 -11.92
CA LYS A 58 13.14 1.64 -11.21
C LYS A 58 12.35 2.04 -9.98
N ASP A 59 12.90 1.77 -8.81
CA ASP A 59 12.30 2.19 -7.55
C ASP A 59 12.21 3.73 -7.52
N PRO A 60 11.00 4.31 -7.54
CA PRO A 60 10.82 5.75 -7.55
C PRO A 60 11.33 6.40 -6.26
N SER A 61 11.43 5.64 -5.16
CA SER A 61 11.93 6.14 -3.87
C SER A 61 13.40 6.55 -3.90
N ILE A 62 14.18 6.06 -4.88
CA ILE A 62 15.59 6.43 -5.04
C ILE A 62 15.75 7.92 -5.38
N LYS A 63 14.81 8.53 -6.11
CA LYS A 63 14.86 9.96 -6.48
C LYS A 63 14.59 10.88 -5.28
N ILE A 64 13.82 10.41 -4.31
CA ILE A 64 13.36 11.21 -3.15
C ILE A 64 14.48 11.50 -2.15
N ARG A 65 15.57 10.72 -2.16
CA ARG A 65 16.71 10.94 -1.24
C ARG A 65 17.36 12.32 -1.40
N GLU A 66 17.12 13.02 -2.51
CA GLU A 66 17.46 14.43 -2.69
C GLU A 66 16.33 15.31 -2.13
N LYS A 67 16.48 15.70 -0.86
CA LYS A 67 15.46 16.29 0.03
C LYS A 67 14.88 17.66 -0.37
N ASP A 68 15.17 18.15 -1.57
CA ASP A 68 14.85 19.53 -2.01
C ASP A 68 13.86 19.61 -3.20
N LEU A 69 13.45 18.47 -3.78
CA LEU A 69 12.66 18.45 -5.02
C LEU A 69 11.22 18.99 -4.88
N THR A 70 10.68 19.06 -3.68
CA THR A 70 9.27 19.44 -3.42
C THR A 70 9.11 20.77 -2.67
N ARG A 71 10.20 21.49 -2.40
CA ARG A 71 10.14 22.81 -1.77
C ARG A 71 9.41 23.81 -2.67
N GLY A 72 8.41 24.49 -2.11
CA GLY A 72 7.63 25.51 -2.82
C GLY A 72 6.51 24.98 -3.72
N ILE A 73 6.30 23.66 -3.75
CA ILE A 73 5.14 23.08 -4.44
C ILE A 73 3.95 23.07 -3.47
N GLU A 74 2.80 23.51 -3.95
CA GLU A 74 1.55 23.44 -3.21
C GLU A 74 1.22 21.98 -2.87
N LYS A 75 0.99 21.70 -1.59
CA LYS A 75 0.70 20.37 -1.09
C LYS A 75 -0.77 20.05 -1.35
N PRO A 76 -1.11 19.00 -2.13
CA PRO A 76 -2.50 18.66 -2.42
C PRO A 76 -3.26 18.26 -1.15
N LEU A 77 -4.58 18.44 -1.15
CA LEU A 77 -5.42 17.88 -0.09
C LEU A 77 -5.42 16.35 -0.22
N ILE A 78 -5.23 15.64 0.88
CA ILE A 78 -5.35 14.18 0.91
C ILE A 78 -6.54 13.73 1.75
N SER A 79 -7.14 12.60 1.39
CA SER A 79 -8.20 11.97 2.18
C SER A 79 -7.71 10.64 2.74
N CYS A 80 -7.48 10.59 4.05
CA CYS A 80 -7.16 9.37 4.78
C CYS A 80 -8.46 8.63 5.12
N ILE A 81 -8.71 7.50 4.47
CA ILE A 81 -9.96 6.73 4.62
C ILE A 81 -9.66 5.41 5.30
N LEU A 82 -10.35 5.14 6.41
CA LEU A 82 -10.33 3.84 7.07
C LEU A 82 -11.73 3.36 7.40
N ALA A 83 -11.92 2.05 7.31
CA ALA A 83 -13.11 1.38 7.81
C ALA A 83 -12.75 0.61 9.09
N VAL A 84 -13.62 0.68 10.08
CA VAL A 84 -13.41 0.03 11.38
C VAL A 84 -14.59 -0.86 11.75
N LYS A 85 -14.28 -2.04 12.29
CA LYS A 85 -15.23 -2.98 12.86
C LYS A 85 -14.63 -3.64 14.09
N ASN A 86 -15.21 -3.36 15.26
CA ASN A 86 -14.85 -3.99 16.52
C ASN A 86 -13.35 -3.92 16.85
N ASP A 87 -12.79 -2.70 16.87
CA ASP A 87 -11.36 -2.45 17.08
C ASP A 87 -11.10 -1.46 18.23
N GLU A 88 -11.80 -1.65 19.35
CA GLU A 88 -11.72 -0.75 20.52
C GLU A 88 -10.30 -0.62 21.12
N LYS A 89 -9.39 -1.55 20.83
CA LYS A 89 -8.04 -1.58 21.42
C LYS A 89 -7.04 -0.72 20.65
N ILE A 90 -7.16 -0.61 19.33
CA ILE A 90 -6.16 0.02 18.48
C ILE A 90 -6.68 1.28 17.78
N ILE A 91 -7.99 1.39 17.54
CA ILE A 91 -8.57 2.47 16.72
C ILE A 91 -8.15 3.87 17.14
N ALA A 92 -8.08 4.15 18.46
CA ALA A 92 -7.64 5.45 18.96
C ALA A 92 -6.22 5.78 18.49
N ARG A 93 -5.31 4.81 18.59
CA ARG A 93 -3.91 4.96 18.20
C ARG A 93 -3.73 5.08 16.69
N CYS A 94 -4.56 4.37 15.93
CA CYS A 94 -4.60 4.51 14.48
C CYS A 94 -4.96 5.96 14.10
N ILE A 95 -6.06 6.48 14.62
CA ILE A 95 -6.52 7.86 14.33
C ILE A 95 -5.49 8.88 14.82
N ASP A 96 -4.96 8.72 16.04
CA ASP A 96 -3.93 9.60 16.59
C ASP A 96 -2.67 9.61 15.72
N SER A 97 -2.29 8.49 15.13
CA SER A 97 -1.13 8.43 14.21
C SER A 97 -1.36 9.21 12.92
N LEU A 98 -2.59 9.20 12.40
CA LEU A 98 -2.97 9.99 11.22
C LEU A 98 -2.98 11.49 11.54
N ILE A 99 -3.57 11.87 12.69
CA ILE A 99 -3.57 13.25 13.19
C ILE A 99 -2.12 13.77 13.30
N ASN A 100 -1.25 12.98 13.93
CA ASN A 100 0.13 13.36 14.24
C ASN A 100 1.13 13.15 13.08
N SER A 101 0.67 12.74 11.89
CA SER A 101 1.54 12.72 10.71
C SER A 101 2.00 14.13 10.33
N ASP A 102 3.23 14.24 9.82
CA ASP A 102 3.91 15.47 9.37
C ASP A 102 3.27 16.16 8.15
N TYR A 103 2.19 15.59 7.61
CA TYR A 103 1.42 16.15 6.51
C TYR A 103 0.17 16.87 7.03
N GLU A 104 0.10 18.19 6.87
CA GLU A 104 -0.98 19.00 7.45
C GLU A 104 -2.24 19.08 6.58
N ASN A 105 -2.10 19.12 5.25
CA ASN A 105 -3.24 19.32 4.33
C ASN A 105 -4.03 18.02 4.10
N LYS A 106 -4.66 17.51 5.16
CA LYS A 106 -5.35 16.22 5.17
C LYS A 106 -6.73 16.31 5.79
N GLU A 107 -7.62 15.46 5.32
CA GLU A 107 -8.83 15.08 6.03
C GLU A 107 -8.79 13.58 6.39
N ILE A 108 -9.43 13.20 7.48
CA ILE A 108 -9.50 11.84 8.00
C ILE A 108 -10.97 11.42 8.00
N ILE A 109 -11.27 10.33 7.32
CA ILE A 109 -12.63 9.79 7.19
C ILE A 109 -12.64 8.39 7.78
N VAL A 110 -13.35 8.23 8.90
CA VAL A 110 -13.50 6.96 9.61
C VAL A 110 -14.89 6.42 9.41
N VAL A 111 -15.01 5.24 8.82
CA VAL A 111 -16.29 4.57 8.58
C VAL A 111 -16.45 3.41 9.55
N ASN A 112 -17.27 3.60 10.58
CA ASN A 112 -17.63 2.55 11.53
C ASN A 112 -18.70 1.63 10.92
N ASP A 113 -18.32 0.38 10.63
CA ASP A 113 -19.15 -0.62 9.96
C ASP A 113 -20.08 -1.38 10.93
N ALA A 114 -20.85 -0.59 11.70
CA ALA A 114 -21.78 -1.04 12.73
C ALA A 114 -21.12 -1.82 13.89
N SER A 115 -20.01 -1.32 14.45
CA SER A 115 -19.32 -1.98 15.58
C SER A 115 -20.25 -2.24 16.78
N THR A 116 -20.04 -3.36 17.45
CA THR A 116 -20.82 -3.85 18.60
C THR A 116 -20.06 -3.76 19.92
N ASP A 117 -18.81 -3.34 19.88
CA ASP A 117 -17.93 -3.12 21.03
C ASP A 117 -17.84 -1.60 21.35
N LYS A 118 -16.84 -1.19 22.14
CA LYS A 118 -16.66 0.22 22.52
C LYS A 118 -16.09 1.10 21.40
N THR A 119 -15.82 0.57 20.20
CA THR A 119 -15.30 1.35 19.06
C THR A 119 -16.14 2.59 18.81
N LYS A 120 -17.47 2.46 18.78
CA LYS A 120 -18.38 3.59 18.53
C LYS A 120 -18.26 4.68 19.61
N GLU A 121 -18.05 4.28 20.86
CA GLU A 121 -17.86 5.21 21.98
C GLU A 121 -16.53 5.94 21.85
N ILE A 122 -15.45 5.22 21.57
CA ILE A 122 -14.11 5.80 21.36
C ILE A 122 -14.12 6.82 20.22
N LEU A 123 -14.80 6.50 19.12
CA LEU A 123 -14.91 7.42 17.97
C LEU A 123 -15.57 8.75 18.33
N LYS A 124 -16.49 8.80 19.31
CA LYS A 124 -17.12 10.07 19.71
C LYS A 124 -16.10 11.11 20.19
N ASN A 125 -14.96 10.68 20.72
CA ASN A 125 -13.89 11.58 21.17
C ASN A 125 -13.27 12.37 20.01
N TYR A 126 -13.47 11.93 18.76
CA TYR A 126 -12.89 12.54 17.57
C TYR A 126 -13.88 13.39 16.75
N ASN A 127 -15.19 13.34 17.06
CA ASN A 127 -16.24 14.00 16.25
C ASN A 127 -16.10 15.53 16.12
N ASN A 128 -15.44 16.17 17.09
CA ASN A 128 -15.31 17.64 17.14
C ASN A 128 -13.94 18.13 16.65
N LEU A 129 -13.06 17.21 16.22
CA LEU A 129 -11.73 17.59 15.74
C LEU A 129 -11.81 18.04 14.28
N HIS A 130 -11.25 19.21 14.00
CA HIS A 130 -11.21 19.76 12.66
C HIS A 130 -10.49 18.80 11.70
N GLY A 131 -11.06 18.59 10.52
CA GLY A 131 -10.50 17.69 9.50
C GLY A 131 -10.79 16.21 9.74
N ILE A 132 -11.63 15.83 10.71
CA ILE A 132 -12.04 14.45 10.95
C ILE A 132 -13.54 14.29 10.72
N THR A 133 -13.93 13.29 9.94
CA THR A 133 -15.33 12.91 9.71
C THR A 133 -15.55 11.46 10.09
N ILE A 134 -16.59 11.19 10.89
CA ILE A 134 -16.95 9.84 11.33
C ILE A 134 -18.31 9.47 10.77
N ILE A 135 -18.35 8.40 9.99
CA ILE A 135 -19.58 7.81 9.45
C ILE A 135 -19.92 6.58 10.27
N ASN A 136 -21.11 6.55 10.88
CA ASN A 136 -21.60 5.37 11.58
C ASN A 136 -22.64 4.66 10.74
N LEU A 137 -22.34 3.45 10.30
CA LEU A 137 -23.28 2.62 9.54
C LEU A 137 -24.21 1.87 10.50
N ASN A 138 -25.48 1.73 10.10
CA ASN A 138 -26.50 1.02 10.88
C ASN A 138 -26.41 -0.50 10.75
N LYS A 139 -25.78 -1.00 9.69
CA LYS A 139 -25.51 -2.43 9.49
C LYS A 139 -24.11 -2.64 8.97
N ASN A 140 -23.55 -3.81 9.27
CA ASN A 140 -22.30 -4.27 8.67
C ASN A 140 -22.50 -4.53 7.17
N ILE A 141 -21.79 -3.79 6.32
CA ILE A 141 -21.78 -3.95 4.87
C ILE A 141 -20.44 -4.45 4.32
N GLY A 142 -19.46 -4.64 5.19
CA GLY A 142 -18.11 -5.11 4.88
C GLY A 142 -17.16 -3.97 4.50
N LYS A 143 -15.88 -4.15 4.84
CA LYS A 143 -14.77 -3.19 4.68
C LYS A 143 -14.77 -2.43 3.35
N LYS A 144 -14.87 -3.13 2.21
CA LYS A 144 -14.82 -2.49 0.88
C LYS A 144 -15.98 -1.52 0.66
N ARG A 145 -17.19 -1.87 1.11
CA ARG A 145 -18.36 -1.00 0.98
C ARG A 145 -18.30 0.15 1.99
N ALA A 146 -17.81 -0.11 3.20
CA ALA A 146 -17.55 0.95 4.18
C ALA A 146 -16.55 1.98 3.64
N ILE A 147 -15.41 1.56 3.07
CA ILE A 147 -14.46 2.45 2.39
C ILE A 147 -15.14 3.23 1.25
N SER A 148 -16.01 2.57 0.47
CA SER A 148 -16.77 3.25 -0.59
C SER A 148 -17.69 4.36 -0.07
N GLU A 149 -18.28 4.22 1.12
CA GLU A 149 -19.06 5.31 1.72
C GLU A 149 -18.16 6.48 2.13
N GLY A 150 -16.95 6.20 2.63
CA GLY A 150 -15.96 7.23 2.91
C GLY A 150 -15.50 7.97 1.64
N LEU A 151 -15.25 7.23 0.55
CA LEU A 151 -14.84 7.79 -0.74
C LEU A 151 -15.86 8.76 -1.33
N ARG A 152 -17.16 8.57 -1.07
CA ARG A 152 -18.22 9.45 -1.61
C ARG A 152 -18.19 10.87 -1.08
N ILE A 153 -17.64 11.07 0.12
CA ILE A 153 -17.55 12.38 0.76
C ILE A 153 -16.13 12.95 0.75
N ALA A 154 -15.16 12.16 0.31
CA ALA A 154 -13.76 12.53 0.27
C ALA A 154 -13.52 13.63 -0.79
N LYS A 155 -12.73 14.63 -0.41
CA LYS A 155 -12.43 15.85 -1.16
C LYS A 155 -10.99 15.96 -1.62
N GLY A 156 -10.12 15.08 -1.13
CA GLY A 156 -8.71 15.06 -1.46
C GLY A 156 -8.43 14.65 -2.89
N GLU A 157 -7.33 15.15 -3.43
CA GLU A 157 -6.79 14.77 -4.73
C GLU A 157 -6.12 13.40 -4.68
N ILE A 158 -5.62 13.02 -3.50
CA ILE A 158 -4.95 11.74 -3.24
C ILE A 158 -5.66 11.01 -2.10
N PHE A 159 -6.01 9.75 -2.35
CA PHE A 159 -6.65 8.89 -1.35
C PHE A 159 -5.59 8.01 -0.66
N VAL A 160 -5.58 8.04 0.67
CA VAL A 160 -4.74 7.18 1.50
C VAL A 160 -5.63 6.20 2.24
N PHE A 161 -5.47 4.91 1.96
CA PHE A 161 -6.22 3.86 2.63
C PHE A 161 -5.37 3.26 3.76
N THR A 162 -5.95 3.14 4.95
CA THR A 162 -5.31 2.47 6.08
C THR A 162 -6.31 1.57 6.81
N ASP A 163 -5.79 0.59 7.54
CA ASP A 163 -6.59 -0.34 8.34
C ASP A 163 -6.69 0.19 9.77
N SER A 164 -7.78 -0.15 10.46
CA SER A 164 -8.06 0.35 11.83
C SER A 164 -7.05 -0.12 12.87
N ASP A 165 -6.29 -1.16 12.56
CA ASP A 165 -5.25 -1.77 13.38
C ASP A 165 -3.83 -1.30 13.01
N CYS A 166 -3.70 -0.32 12.12
CA CYS A 166 -2.42 0.21 11.66
C CYS A 166 -2.04 1.52 12.35
N VAL A 167 -0.76 1.66 12.71
CA VAL A 167 -0.16 2.92 13.18
C VAL A 167 0.73 3.45 12.06
N VAL A 168 0.42 4.64 11.55
CA VAL A 168 1.15 5.28 10.46
C VAL A 168 2.36 6.00 11.04
N ALA A 169 3.55 5.76 10.48
CA ALA A 169 4.76 6.50 10.86
C ALA A 169 4.60 7.98 10.51
N SER A 170 5.18 8.88 11.32
CA SER A 170 4.93 10.32 11.20
C SER A 170 5.26 10.87 9.81
N ASP A 171 6.31 10.36 9.17
CA ASP A 171 6.81 10.74 7.84
C ASP A 171 6.27 9.87 6.68
N ALA A 172 5.41 8.89 6.95
CA ALA A 172 4.97 7.95 5.92
C ALA A 172 4.15 8.65 4.83
N ILE A 173 3.22 9.52 5.23
CA ILE A 173 2.33 10.23 4.30
C ILE A 173 3.15 11.21 3.45
N SER A 174 3.98 12.07 4.06
CA SER A 174 4.81 13.03 3.31
C SER A 174 5.66 12.35 2.25
N ARG A 175 6.33 11.24 2.60
CA ARG A 175 7.15 10.46 1.66
C ARG A 175 6.35 9.83 0.52
N ILE A 176 5.12 9.41 0.77
CA ILE A 176 4.21 8.92 -0.27
C ILE A 176 3.82 10.05 -1.21
N ILE A 177 3.43 11.20 -0.67
CA ILE A 177 3.00 12.35 -1.47
C ILE A 177 4.14 12.89 -2.33
N GLU A 178 5.37 12.95 -1.81
CA GLU A 178 6.55 13.37 -2.58
C GLU A 178 6.72 12.57 -3.88
N ILE A 179 6.38 11.27 -3.91
CA ILE A 179 6.44 10.45 -5.13
C ILE A 179 5.46 10.95 -6.18
N PHE A 180 4.22 11.21 -5.77
CA PHE A 180 3.18 11.71 -6.67
C PHE A 180 3.52 13.10 -7.21
N MET A 181 4.17 13.94 -6.38
CA MET A 181 4.61 15.27 -6.81
C MET A 181 5.77 15.21 -7.81
N ILE A 182 6.71 14.28 -7.63
CA ILE A 182 7.88 14.12 -8.50
C ILE A 182 7.50 13.48 -9.84
N ASP A 183 6.60 12.50 -9.84
CA ASP A 183 6.22 11.76 -11.05
C ASP A 183 4.70 11.61 -11.16
N LYS A 184 4.10 12.53 -11.94
CA LYS A 184 2.66 12.55 -12.23
C LYS A 184 2.16 11.29 -12.97
N LYS A 185 3.04 10.40 -13.44
CA LYS A 185 2.65 9.11 -14.03
C LYS A 185 2.40 8.01 -12.99
N VAL A 186 2.78 8.24 -11.73
CA VAL A 186 2.55 7.29 -10.66
C VAL A 186 1.08 7.32 -10.26
N GLY A 187 0.39 6.19 -10.45
CA GLY A 187 -1.03 6.05 -10.08
C GLY A 187 -1.27 5.49 -8.67
N ALA A 188 -0.28 4.83 -8.08
CA ALA A 188 -0.40 4.26 -6.73
C ALA A 188 0.98 4.08 -6.09
N VAL A 189 1.03 4.20 -4.76
CA VAL A 189 2.20 3.95 -3.92
C VAL A 189 1.77 3.13 -2.72
N SER A 190 2.60 2.17 -2.31
CA SER A 190 2.38 1.40 -1.08
C SER A 190 3.55 1.60 -0.13
N GLY A 191 3.25 1.74 1.16
CA GLY A 191 4.25 1.77 2.22
C GLY A 191 4.72 0.36 2.62
N LEU A 192 5.89 0.29 3.24
CA LEU A 192 6.34 -0.93 3.90
C LEU A 192 5.76 -0.98 5.32
N GLY A 193 4.90 -1.95 5.60
CA GLY A 193 4.43 -2.22 6.96
C GLY A 193 5.50 -2.93 7.79
N GLN A 194 5.62 -2.55 9.07
CA GLN A 194 6.41 -3.27 10.06
C GLN A 194 5.47 -3.74 11.18
N LEU A 195 5.68 -4.97 11.65
CA LEU A 195 4.93 -5.49 12.79
C LEU A 195 5.43 -4.79 14.06
N VAL A 196 4.56 -4.01 14.69
CA VAL A 196 4.85 -3.39 15.98
C VAL A 196 4.02 -4.09 17.04
N VAL A 197 4.70 -4.83 17.93
CA VAL A 197 4.05 -5.48 19.08
C VAL A 197 4.09 -4.53 20.26
N PHE A 198 2.93 -4.12 20.73
CA PHE A 198 2.82 -3.33 21.95
C PHE A 198 2.70 -4.29 23.13
N LEU A 199 3.79 -4.47 23.86
CA LEU A 199 3.77 -5.11 25.16
C LEU A 199 3.02 -4.16 26.11
N GLY A 200 1.78 -4.50 26.43
CA GLY A 200 0.93 -3.70 27.30
C GLY A 200 1.59 -3.45 28.66
N ARG A 201 1.39 -2.25 29.21
CA ARG A 201 1.42 -2.02 30.65
C ARG A 201 0.04 -2.29 31.22
#